data_AF-A0A940JPT9-F1
#
_entry.id   AF-A0A940JPT9-F1
#
_cell.length_a   1.000
_cell.length_b   1.000
_cell.length_c   1.000
_cell.angle_alpha   90.00
_cell.angle_beta   90.00
_cell.angle_gamma   90.00
#
_symmetry.space_group_name_H-M   'P 1'
#
loop_
_entity.id
_entity.type
_entity.pdbx_description
1 polymer ?
#
loop_
_entity_poly.entity_id
_entity_poly.type
_entity_poly.pdbx_seq_one_letter_code
_entity_poly.pdbx_strand_id
1 'polypeptide(L)'
;MPIGRAAAQGRPASALAHESTVAAALDLLDEQGLMELTMPALAGRMGCSVPEIVARFPSQNALLAAMAEMMGVGAGVASEPGEGWRDTLHARAVASRRAMLSRRDGALLFSLLAALPDIGDADPTSQLCEAGFSLFDARAAIQLIDRFVCGWTIAEQVHPALAGDESAPDFEGQLETLLGGIAVTRAWGAPAAKHRLFQGRLWVFLRNARDSANIAFARADRINELDRRILLMLQSQGGMTLAAVSMANGVDKAQVSRAIKRLGQVGLVQRSGIRSPLKLSASGRHLADRLVRLAELRNRELTFGIADDQLVDLFAVLDILLARAMALYEQERKLATAAQGRDAEIDFPDHDKHDMASDARVAVDRSRILPPFIALCSYMMRGGSLGYKRKTGLSNFDTWVLVEVCRDPPISWPQLVLALYRDQSQAGRTINRLIEIGLVERSGKPGRRHGFFGPTPEGERIAAIINGMAARRSEFLFQGIPSPQLTNFMAAFDSLSRNAEVQLAREKAMQEMDRE
;
A
#
# COMPACT_ATOMS: atom_id res chain seq x y z
N MET A 1 -27.48 -55.86 39.02
CA MET A 1 -27.15 -55.59 37.60
C MET A 1 -25.96 -54.63 37.58
N PRO A 2 -24.80 -55.05 37.07
CA PRO A 2 -23.55 -54.33 37.25
C PRO A 2 -23.40 -53.17 36.27
N ILE A 3 -22.69 -52.13 36.72
CA ILE A 3 -22.25 -50.98 35.93
C ILE A 3 -21.15 -51.46 34.98
N GLY A 4 -21.40 -51.39 33.68
CA GLY A 4 -20.45 -51.76 32.64
C GLY A 4 -19.26 -50.80 32.63
N ARG A 5 -18.07 -51.32 32.94
CA ARG A 5 -16.78 -50.73 32.52
C ARG A 5 -16.77 -50.69 31.00
N ALA A 6 -16.94 -49.52 30.41
CA ALA A 6 -16.62 -49.29 29.01
C ALA A 6 -15.11 -49.48 28.83
N ALA A 7 -14.75 -50.44 27.98
CA ALA A 7 -13.39 -50.82 27.68
C ALA A 7 -12.63 -49.64 27.05
N ALA A 8 -11.43 -49.39 27.57
CA ALA A 8 -10.41 -48.59 26.89
C ALA A 8 -10.06 -49.30 25.57
N GLN A 9 -10.60 -48.80 24.45
CA GLN A 9 -10.17 -49.22 23.12
C GLN A 9 -8.74 -48.73 22.91
N GLY A 10 -7.80 -49.67 22.78
CA GLY A 10 -6.39 -49.38 22.57
C GLY A 10 -6.17 -48.60 21.28
N ARG A 11 -5.51 -47.44 21.36
CA ARG A 11 -5.03 -46.68 20.19
C ARG A 11 -4.14 -47.61 19.32
N PRO A 12 -4.22 -47.52 17.98
CA PRO A 12 -3.42 -48.36 17.10
C PRO A 12 -1.92 -48.16 17.33
N ALA A 13 -1.12 -49.24 17.25
CA ALA A 13 0.33 -49.23 17.54
C ALA A 13 1.13 -48.21 16.70
N SER A 14 0.66 -47.89 15.49
CA SER A 14 1.25 -46.86 14.63
C SER A 14 1.07 -45.44 15.18
N ALA A 15 -0.06 -45.13 15.83
CA ALA A 15 -0.32 -43.84 16.45
C ALA A 15 0.53 -43.63 17.71
N LEU A 16 0.69 -44.69 18.52
CA LEU A 16 1.59 -44.67 19.68
C LEU A 16 3.05 -44.48 19.26
N ALA A 17 3.47 -45.14 18.17
CA ALA A 17 4.81 -44.94 17.60
C ALA A 17 5.02 -43.51 17.07
N HIS A 18 4.00 -42.92 16.43
CA HIS A 18 4.03 -41.52 15.98
C HIS A 18 4.19 -40.56 17.17
N GLU A 19 3.32 -40.63 18.17
CA GLU A 19 3.36 -39.78 19.36
C GLU A 19 4.68 -39.92 20.12
N SER A 20 5.18 -41.15 20.32
CA SER A 20 6.47 -41.38 20.98
C SER A 20 7.67 -40.79 20.21
N THR A 21 7.61 -40.77 18.88
CA THR A 21 8.66 -40.17 18.04
C THR A 21 8.65 -38.64 18.16
N VAL A 22 7.47 -38.02 18.17
CA VAL A 22 7.33 -36.57 18.37
C VAL A 22 7.77 -36.17 19.78
N ALA A 23 7.43 -36.95 20.81
CA ALA A 23 7.89 -36.73 22.18
C ALA A 23 9.43 -36.76 22.27
N ALA A 24 10.07 -37.76 21.66
CA ALA A 24 11.53 -37.83 21.62
C ALA A 24 12.18 -36.65 20.87
N ALA A 25 11.52 -36.12 19.83
CA ALA A 25 11.98 -34.92 19.12
C ALA A 25 11.85 -33.65 19.97
N LEU A 26 10.80 -33.54 20.80
CA LEU A 26 10.62 -32.45 21.76
C LEU A 26 11.66 -32.52 22.89
N ASP A 27 11.96 -33.71 23.40
CA ASP A 27 13.04 -33.88 24.39
C ASP A 27 14.40 -33.46 23.80
N LEU A 28 14.67 -33.83 22.55
CA LEU A 28 15.88 -33.44 21.84
C LEU A 28 15.96 -31.92 21.62
N LEU A 29 14.83 -31.27 21.34
CA LEU A 29 14.71 -29.82 21.24
C LEU A 29 15.08 -29.12 22.55
N ASP A 30 14.59 -29.62 23.69
CA ASP A 30 14.91 -29.05 25.00
C ASP A 30 16.39 -29.23 25.37
N GLU A 31 16.95 -30.41 25.10
CA GLU A 31 18.35 -30.75 25.40
C GLU A 31 19.33 -29.93 24.54
N GLN A 32 19.13 -29.89 23.22
CA GLN A 32 20.16 -29.46 22.26
C GLN A 32 19.81 -28.17 21.52
N GLY A 33 18.53 -27.80 21.46
CA GLY A 33 18.03 -26.66 20.71
C GLY A 33 17.72 -27.00 19.25
N LEU A 34 17.03 -26.09 18.57
CA LEU A 34 16.42 -26.34 17.25
C LEU A 34 17.46 -26.61 16.14
N MET A 35 18.65 -26.02 16.22
CA MET A 35 19.69 -26.19 15.20
C MET A 35 20.27 -27.61 15.15
N GLU A 36 20.29 -28.32 16.29
CA GLU A 36 20.80 -29.69 16.37
C GLU A 36 19.70 -30.74 16.14
N LEU A 37 18.43 -30.30 16.06
CA LEU A 37 17.30 -31.16 15.77
C LEU A 37 17.29 -31.59 14.30
N THR A 38 17.89 -32.74 14.03
CA THR A 38 17.97 -33.34 12.69
C THR A 38 17.40 -34.75 12.66
N MET A 39 16.97 -35.22 11.49
CA MET A 39 16.48 -36.59 11.31
C MET A 39 17.48 -37.67 11.77
N PRO A 40 18.79 -37.55 11.49
CA PRO A 40 19.80 -38.47 12.04
C PRO A 40 19.93 -38.42 13.56
N ALA A 41 19.91 -37.24 14.18
CA ALA A 41 19.98 -37.10 15.63
C ALA A 41 18.77 -37.76 16.31
N LEU A 42 17.56 -37.58 15.76
CA LEU A 42 16.35 -38.23 16.24
C LEU A 42 16.40 -39.76 16.07
N ALA A 43 16.87 -40.24 14.91
CA ALA A 43 17.04 -41.68 14.68
C ALA A 43 18.01 -42.31 15.69
N GLY A 44 19.13 -41.63 15.98
CA GLY A 44 20.09 -42.02 17.00
C GLY A 44 19.48 -42.07 18.41
N ARG A 45 18.70 -41.04 18.78
CA ARG A 45 17.98 -40.99 20.08
C ARG A 45 16.98 -42.15 20.23
N MET A 46 16.34 -42.53 19.12
CA MET A 46 15.34 -43.59 19.08
C MET A 46 15.94 -45.00 18.90
N GLY A 47 17.25 -45.11 18.67
CA GLY A 47 17.90 -46.40 18.41
C GLY A 47 17.42 -47.07 17.12
N CYS A 48 16.96 -46.28 16.14
CA CYS A 48 16.44 -46.78 14.86
C CYS A 48 17.18 -46.13 13.67
N SER A 49 16.85 -46.55 12.46
CA SER A 49 17.46 -46.02 11.24
C SER A 49 16.75 -44.75 10.74
N VAL A 50 17.48 -43.87 10.04
CA VAL A 50 16.90 -42.66 9.42
C VAL A 50 15.74 -42.99 8.46
N PRO A 51 15.79 -44.03 7.62
CA PRO A 51 14.65 -44.43 6.79
C PRO A 51 13.38 -44.74 7.58
N GLU A 52 13.48 -45.30 8.79
CA GLU A 52 12.31 -45.56 9.65
C GLU A 52 11.69 -44.27 10.20
N ILE A 53 12.50 -43.25 10.48
CA ILE A 53 11.98 -41.92 10.83
C ILE A 53 11.34 -41.27 9.60
N VAL A 54 11.98 -41.32 8.43
CA VAL A 54 11.45 -40.74 7.17
C VAL A 54 10.14 -41.41 6.74
N ALA A 55 9.99 -42.71 6.98
CA ALA A 55 8.75 -43.43 6.74
C ALA A 55 7.58 -42.90 7.59
N ARG A 56 7.85 -42.34 8.77
CA ARG A 56 6.85 -41.70 9.65
C ARG A 56 6.68 -40.22 9.35
N PHE A 57 7.78 -39.52 9.05
CA PHE A 57 7.85 -38.09 8.78
C PHE A 57 8.65 -37.84 7.49
N PRO A 58 7.99 -37.69 6.34
CA PRO A 58 8.65 -37.62 5.04
C PRO A 58 9.66 -36.47 4.87
N SER A 59 9.57 -35.44 5.73
CA SER A 59 10.49 -34.29 5.74
C SER A 59 10.66 -33.72 7.14
N GLN A 60 11.72 -32.92 7.33
CA GLN A 60 11.92 -32.15 8.57
C GLN A 60 10.73 -31.21 8.85
N ASN A 61 10.16 -30.58 7.83
CA ASN A 61 8.97 -29.75 8.00
C ASN A 61 7.76 -30.53 8.52
N ALA A 62 7.58 -31.79 8.07
CA ALA A 62 6.50 -32.64 8.57
C ALA A 62 6.68 -33.01 10.06
N LEU A 63 7.94 -33.23 10.49
CA LEU A 63 8.27 -33.44 11.89
C LEU A 63 8.02 -32.18 12.72
N LEU A 64 8.49 -31.01 12.26
CA LEU A 64 8.29 -29.73 12.97
C LEU A 64 6.80 -29.38 13.10
N ALA A 65 5.98 -29.66 12.07
CA ALA A 65 4.53 -29.47 12.15
C ALA A 65 3.88 -30.36 13.21
N ALA A 66 4.25 -31.64 13.29
CA ALA A 66 3.73 -32.56 14.30
C ALA A 66 4.19 -32.19 15.73
N MET A 67 5.42 -31.69 15.87
CA MET A 67 5.91 -31.15 17.15
C MET A 67 5.09 -29.93 17.59
N ALA A 68 4.84 -28.98 16.69
CA ALA A 68 4.03 -27.80 16.96
C ALA A 68 2.59 -28.16 17.35
N GLU A 69 1.98 -29.15 16.69
CA GLU A 69 0.66 -29.68 17.04
C GLU A 69 0.65 -30.27 18.46
N MET A 70 1.63 -31.12 18.79
CA MET A 70 1.76 -31.70 20.12
C MET A 70 2.01 -30.64 21.21
N MET A 71 2.78 -29.59 20.91
CA MET A 71 2.99 -28.45 21.82
C MET A 71 1.68 -27.68 22.06
N GLY A 72 0.85 -27.52 21.03
CA GLY A 72 -0.48 -26.92 21.14
C GLY A 72 -1.40 -27.71 22.08
N VAL A 73 -1.48 -29.03 21.90
CA VAL A 73 -2.27 -29.92 22.77
C VAL A 73 -1.76 -29.89 24.22
N GLY A 74 -0.45 -29.99 24.41
CA GLY A 74 0.18 -30.02 25.75
C GLY A 74 0.02 -28.72 26.55
N ALA A 75 -0.15 -27.58 25.87
CA ALA A 75 -0.38 -26.28 26.51
C ALA A 75 -1.83 -26.07 27.00
N GLY A 76 -2.71 -27.07 26.86
CA GLY A 76 -4.10 -27.03 27.34
C GLY A 76 -4.97 -26.06 26.54
N VAL A 77 -4.73 -25.98 25.23
CA VAL A 77 -5.24 -24.92 24.34
C VAL A 77 -6.63 -25.23 23.77
N ALA A 78 -7.47 -25.98 24.49
CA ALA A 78 -8.90 -26.04 24.17
C ALA A 78 -9.53 -24.68 24.56
N SER A 79 -9.31 -23.65 23.75
CA SER A 79 -10.05 -22.39 23.87
C SER A 79 -11.45 -22.63 23.31
N GLU A 80 -12.46 -22.60 24.17
CA GLU A 80 -13.80 -22.30 23.68
C GLU A 80 -13.74 -20.98 22.89
N PRO A 81 -14.40 -20.88 21.72
CA PRO A 81 -14.48 -19.62 20.99
C PRO A 81 -14.97 -18.52 21.93
N GLY A 82 -14.23 -17.42 22.04
CA GLY A 82 -14.66 -16.28 22.86
C GLY A 82 -16.02 -15.73 22.40
N GLU A 83 -16.70 -14.98 23.26
CA GLU A 83 -18.06 -14.46 22.98
C GLU A 83 -18.11 -13.53 21.75
N GLY A 84 -16.96 -13.03 21.27
CA GLY A 84 -16.85 -12.32 20.00
C GLY A 84 -15.46 -12.42 19.35
N TRP A 85 -15.35 -11.88 18.12
CA TRP A 85 -14.12 -11.93 17.32
C TRP A 85 -12.87 -11.40 18.04
N ARG A 86 -13.04 -10.40 18.94
CA ARG A 86 -11.93 -9.81 19.71
C ARG A 86 -11.40 -10.83 20.71
N ASP A 87 -12.30 -11.45 21.47
CA ASP A 87 -11.97 -12.45 22.47
C ASP A 87 -11.41 -13.71 21.81
N THR A 88 -11.90 -14.07 20.62
CA THR A 88 -11.35 -15.19 19.84
C THR A 88 -9.91 -14.95 19.41
N LEU A 89 -9.60 -13.77 18.85
CA LEU A 89 -8.22 -13.43 18.47
C LEU A 89 -7.30 -13.28 19.69
N HIS A 90 -7.83 -12.77 20.79
CA HIS A 90 -7.12 -12.68 22.07
C HIS A 90 -6.77 -14.07 22.62
N ALA A 91 -7.78 -14.94 22.74
CA ALA A 91 -7.62 -16.32 23.20
C ALA A 91 -6.60 -17.07 22.33
N ARG A 92 -6.70 -16.94 21.00
CA ARG A 92 -5.72 -17.49 20.05
C ARG A 92 -4.31 -16.98 20.30
N ALA A 93 -4.13 -15.68 20.58
CA ALA A 93 -2.81 -15.11 20.83
C ALA A 93 -2.18 -15.66 22.12
N VAL A 94 -2.95 -15.72 23.21
CA VAL A 94 -2.52 -16.27 24.51
C VAL A 94 -2.19 -17.76 24.40
N ALA A 95 -3.06 -18.51 23.74
CA ALA A 95 -2.90 -19.91 23.38
C ALA A 95 -1.58 -20.18 22.64
N SER A 96 -1.35 -19.43 21.57
CA SER A 96 -0.16 -19.56 20.71
C SER A 96 1.11 -19.21 21.48
N ARG A 97 1.08 -18.13 22.28
CA ARG A 97 2.20 -17.75 23.13
C ARG A 97 2.54 -18.84 24.14
N ARG A 98 1.55 -19.43 24.81
CA ARG A 98 1.76 -20.52 25.77
C ARG A 98 2.36 -21.75 25.13
N ALA A 99 1.88 -22.14 23.94
CA ALA A 99 2.44 -23.25 23.18
C ALA A 99 3.91 -22.99 22.80
N MET A 100 4.23 -21.82 22.25
CA MET A 100 5.60 -21.46 21.86
C MET A 100 6.57 -21.39 23.04
N LEU A 101 6.11 -20.95 24.21
CA LEU A 101 6.93 -20.86 25.44
C LEU A 101 7.04 -22.18 26.20
N SER A 102 6.28 -23.23 25.82
CA SER A 102 6.28 -24.52 26.53
C SER A 102 7.59 -25.30 26.39
N ARG A 103 8.41 -24.97 25.39
CA ARG A 103 9.66 -25.65 25.05
C ARG A 103 10.73 -24.66 24.61
N ARG A 104 11.99 -25.06 24.77
CA ARG A 104 13.14 -24.30 24.26
C ARG A 104 13.04 -24.12 22.74
N ASP A 105 13.42 -22.95 22.23
CA ASP A 105 13.35 -22.59 20.80
C ASP A 105 11.97 -22.78 20.15
N GLY A 106 10.91 -22.93 20.94
CA GLY A 106 9.56 -23.20 20.44
C GLY A 106 9.06 -22.11 19.48
N ALA A 107 9.29 -20.83 19.79
CA ALA A 107 8.90 -19.74 18.91
C ALA A 107 9.63 -19.78 17.55
N LEU A 108 10.91 -20.14 17.57
CA LEU A 108 11.69 -20.34 16.34
C LEU A 108 11.18 -21.54 15.54
N LEU A 109 10.81 -22.64 16.20
CA LEU A 109 10.20 -23.80 15.53
C LEU A 109 8.93 -23.40 14.78
N PHE A 110 8.03 -22.68 15.44
CA PHE A 110 6.81 -22.18 14.82
C PHE A 110 7.07 -21.21 13.67
N SER A 111 8.14 -20.41 13.73
CA SER A 111 8.52 -19.47 12.66
C SER A 111 8.94 -20.13 11.34
N LEU A 112 9.35 -21.41 11.38
CA LEU A 112 9.76 -22.19 10.20
C LEU A 112 8.57 -22.83 9.46
N LEU A 113 7.37 -22.77 10.05
CA LEU A 113 6.16 -23.32 9.44
C LEU A 113 5.53 -22.30 8.49
N ALA A 114 4.97 -22.78 7.37
CA ALA A 114 4.32 -21.91 6.38
C ALA A 114 3.05 -21.22 6.92
N ALA A 115 2.43 -21.82 7.93
CA ALA A 115 1.34 -21.28 8.74
C ALA A 115 1.45 -21.85 10.15
N LEU A 116 1.00 -21.10 11.16
CA LEU A 116 0.81 -21.69 12.48
C LEU A 116 -0.24 -22.81 12.35
N PRO A 117 0.05 -24.03 12.82
CA PRO A 117 -0.97 -25.07 12.91
C PRO A 117 -2.10 -24.57 13.80
N ASP A 118 -3.30 -25.11 13.65
CA ASP A 118 -4.44 -24.63 14.42
C ASP A 118 -4.23 -24.98 15.89
N ILE A 119 -3.82 -23.98 16.67
CA ILE A 119 -3.59 -24.11 18.10
C ILE A 119 -4.95 -23.90 18.76
N GLY A 120 -5.82 -24.92 18.63
CA GLY A 120 -7.24 -24.91 19.00
C GLY A 120 -8.12 -25.62 17.96
N ASP A 121 -9.36 -26.00 18.34
CA ASP A 121 -10.25 -26.85 17.52
C ASP A 121 -10.96 -26.12 16.34
N ALA A 122 -10.72 -24.82 16.10
CA ALA A 122 -11.41 -24.09 15.02
C ALA A 122 -10.67 -22.87 14.44
N ASP A 123 -10.60 -22.81 13.10
CA ASP A 123 -10.23 -21.63 12.32
C ASP A 123 -11.19 -20.46 12.63
N PRO A 124 -10.70 -19.33 13.18
CA PRO A 124 -11.56 -18.22 13.59
C PRO A 124 -12.12 -17.41 12.40
N THR A 125 -11.73 -17.76 11.16
CA THR A 125 -12.15 -17.05 9.95
C THR A 125 -13.68 -16.92 9.83
N SER A 126 -14.45 -17.98 10.14
CA SER A 126 -15.92 -17.94 10.05
C SER A 126 -16.52 -16.96 11.04
N GLN A 127 -16.07 -16.98 12.30
CA GLN A 127 -16.54 -16.09 13.35
C GLN A 127 -16.19 -14.61 13.07
N LEU A 128 -15.02 -14.35 12.49
CA LEU A 128 -14.66 -13.00 12.02
C LEU A 128 -15.57 -12.57 10.86
N CYS A 129 -15.89 -13.47 9.92
CA CYS A 129 -16.82 -13.15 8.83
C CYS A 129 -18.24 -12.85 9.34
N GLU A 130 -18.75 -13.61 10.31
CA GLU A 130 -20.02 -13.35 10.99
C GLU A 130 -20.01 -12.02 11.75
N ALA A 131 -18.85 -11.64 12.30
CA ALA A 131 -18.61 -10.31 12.86
C ALA A 131 -18.47 -9.20 11.80
N GLY A 132 -18.67 -9.48 10.50
CA GLY A 132 -18.69 -8.49 9.44
C GLY A 132 -17.32 -8.15 8.83
N PHE A 133 -16.28 -8.94 9.09
CA PHE A 133 -15.04 -8.84 8.32
C PHE A 133 -15.24 -9.45 6.93
N SER A 134 -14.55 -8.92 5.91
CA SER A 134 -14.40 -9.66 4.66
C SER A 134 -13.48 -10.87 4.87
N LEU A 135 -13.60 -11.91 4.03
CA LEU A 135 -12.72 -13.08 4.10
C LEU A 135 -11.23 -12.70 4.03
N PHE A 136 -10.89 -11.66 3.25
CA PHE A 136 -9.52 -11.16 3.15
C PHE A 136 -9.08 -10.50 4.45
N ASP A 137 -9.90 -9.62 5.03
CA ASP A 137 -9.57 -8.89 6.25
C ASP A 137 -9.53 -9.82 7.46
N ALA A 138 -10.41 -10.83 7.51
CA ALA A 138 -10.39 -11.86 8.53
C ALA A 138 -9.05 -12.62 8.52
N ARG A 139 -8.62 -13.10 7.35
CA ARG A 139 -7.32 -13.78 7.19
C ARG A 139 -6.13 -12.86 7.50
N ALA A 140 -6.21 -11.59 7.10
CA ALA A 140 -5.17 -10.61 7.39
C ALA A 140 -5.04 -10.31 8.88
N ALA A 141 -6.18 -10.17 9.59
CA ALA A 141 -6.20 -10.00 11.04
C ALA A 141 -5.61 -11.21 11.77
N ILE A 142 -5.99 -12.42 11.38
CA ILE A 142 -5.44 -13.67 11.96
C ILE A 142 -3.93 -13.73 11.74
N GLN A 143 -3.45 -13.51 10.50
CA GLN A 143 -2.01 -13.51 10.21
C GLN A 143 -1.23 -12.43 10.97
N LEU A 144 -1.85 -11.27 11.20
CA LEU A 144 -1.23 -10.18 11.95
C LEU A 144 -1.02 -10.57 13.41
N ILE A 145 -2.04 -11.17 14.05
CA ILE A 145 -1.95 -11.71 15.41
C ILE A 145 -0.89 -12.81 15.48
N ASP A 146 -0.95 -13.79 14.57
CA ASP A 146 -0.03 -14.93 14.55
C ASP A 146 1.44 -14.49 14.40
N ARG A 147 1.72 -13.52 13.51
CA ARG A 147 3.07 -12.97 13.33
C ARG A 147 3.53 -12.15 14.52
N PHE A 148 2.65 -11.36 15.12
CA PHE A 148 2.96 -10.61 16.33
C PHE A 148 3.38 -11.55 17.45
N VAL A 149 2.58 -12.59 17.74
CA VAL A 149 2.87 -13.55 18.80
C VAL A 149 4.17 -14.29 18.55
N CYS A 150 4.42 -14.74 17.32
CA CYS A 150 5.68 -15.40 16.96
C CYS A 150 6.88 -14.47 17.16
N GLY A 151 6.83 -13.24 16.67
CA GLY A 151 7.91 -12.27 16.86
C GLY A 151 8.16 -11.90 18.33
N TRP A 152 7.07 -11.73 19.09
CA TRP A 152 7.13 -11.44 20.52
C TRP A 152 7.80 -12.57 21.30
N THR A 153 7.35 -13.80 21.09
CA THR A 153 7.87 -14.98 21.80
C THR A 153 9.31 -15.32 21.42
N ILE A 154 9.74 -15.06 20.18
CA ILE A 154 11.17 -15.11 19.81
C ILE A 154 11.97 -14.14 20.68
N ALA A 155 11.52 -12.88 20.79
CA ALA A 155 12.20 -11.88 21.61
C ALA A 155 12.24 -12.28 23.10
N GLU A 156 11.15 -12.83 23.63
CA GLU A 156 11.08 -13.31 25.02
C GLU A 156 12.05 -14.47 25.29
N GLN A 157 12.17 -15.43 24.37
CA GLN A 157 13.09 -16.57 24.52
C GLN A 157 14.55 -16.16 24.36
N VAL A 158 14.85 -15.20 23.48
CA VAL A 158 16.23 -14.70 23.26
C VAL A 158 16.67 -13.73 24.35
N HIS A 159 15.74 -12.96 24.92
CA HIS A 159 16.02 -11.92 25.92
C HIS A 159 15.12 -12.04 27.17
N PRO A 160 15.27 -13.10 28.00
CA PRO A 160 14.41 -13.30 29.18
C PRO A 160 14.48 -12.15 30.20
N ALA A 161 15.60 -11.42 30.24
CA ALA A 161 15.80 -10.29 31.14
C ALA A 161 14.88 -9.08 30.84
N LEU A 162 14.32 -8.98 29.62
CA LEU A 162 13.38 -7.92 29.25
C LEU A 162 11.97 -8.15 29.85
N ALA A 163 11.65 -9.38 30.28
CA ALA A 163 10.35 -9.71 30.86
C ALA A 163 10.13 -9.14 32.28
N GLY A 164 11.18 -8.62 32.92
CA GLY A 164 11.12 -8.03 34.27
C GLY A 164 11.23 -6.51 34.30
N ASP A 165 11.31 -5.83 33.16
CA ASP A 165 11.35 -4.38 33.07
C ASP A 165 9.92 -3.81 33.08
N GLU A 166 9.46 -3.32 34.23
CA GLU A 166 8.13 -2.69 34.38
C GLU A 166 7.93 -1.44 33.49
N SER A 167 9.00 -0.87 32.93
CA SER A 167 8.93 0.26 31.99
C SER A 167 8.82 -0.18 30.52
N ALA A 168 9.05 -1.45 30.23
CA ALA A 168 8.91 -2.01 28.90
C ALA A 168 7.43 -2.35 28.60
N PRO A 169 6.99 -2.30 27.34
CA PRO A 169 5.63 -2.72 26.98
C PRO A 169 5.42 -4.19 27.32
N ASP A 170 4.27 -4.53 27.89
CA ASP A 170 3.88 -5.92 28.15
C ASP A 170 3.17 -6.53 26.94
N PHE A 171 3.11 -7.87 26.91
CA PHE A 171 2.45 -8.62 25.83
C PHE A 171 0.98 -8.24 25.71
N GLU A 172 0.30 -8.14 26.86
CA GLU A 172 -1.13 -7.93 26.96
C GLU A 172 -1.53 -6.55 26.42
N GLY A 173 -0.83 -5.48 26.83
CA GLY A 173 -1.09 -4.12 26.36
C GLY A 173 -0.79 -3.93 24.87
N GLN A 174 0.25 -4.59 24.36
CA GLN A 174 0.58 -4.57 22.92
C GLN A 174 -0.44 -5.37 22.09
N LEU A 175 -0.89 -6.52 22.60
CA LEU A 175 -1.98 -7.30 21.99
C LEU A 175 -3.28 -6.49 21.95
N GLU A 176 -3.65 -5.84 23.05
CA GLU A 176 -4.85 -4.99 23.11
C GLU A 176 -4.78 -3.79 22.16
N THR A 177 -3.59 -3.19 22.00
CA THR A 177 -3.33 -2.13 21.03
C THR A 177 -3.55 -2.65 19.59
N LEU A 178 -3.03 -3.84 19.29
CA LEU A 178 -3.17 -4.47 17.98
C LEU A 178 -4.64 -4.81 17.67
N LEU A 179 -5.34 -5.42 18.63
CA LEU A 179 -6.78 -5.70 18.55
C LEU A 179 -7.59 -4.39 18.42
N GLY A 180 -7.17 -3.31 19.08
CA GLY A 180 -7.72 -1.97 18.91
C GLY A 180 -7.57 -1.45 17.48
N GLY A 181 -6.38 -1.61 16.87
CA GLY A 181 -6.13 -1.25 15.47
C GLY A 181 -6.97 -2.07 14.47
N ILE A 182 -7.16 -3.37 14.74
CA ILE A 182 -8.05 -4.24 13.95
C ILE A 182 -9.50 -3.78 14.10
N ALA A 183 -9.95 -3.44 15.31
CA ALA A 183 -11.30 -2.93 15.56
C ALA A 183 -11.56 -1.61 14.84
N VAL A 184 -10.57 -0.70 14.81
CA VAL A 184 -10.63 0.56 14.07
C VAL A 184 -10.71 0.31 12.56
N THR A 185 -9.91 -0.61 12.04
CA THR A 185 -9.92 -1.00 10.62
C THR A 185 -11.27 -1.62 10.22
N ARG A 186 -11.89 -2.42 11.10
CA ARG A 186 -13.24 -2.98 10.96
C ARG A 186 -14.34 -1.92 11.04
N ALA A 187 -14.31 -1.07 12.08
CA ALA A 187 -15.33 -0.04 12.35
C ALA A 187 -15.39 1.02 11.23
N TRP A 188 -14.26 1.26 10.57
CA TRP A 188 -14.19 2.15 9.41
C TRP A 188 -14.49 1.42 8.09
N GLY A 189 -14.50 0.08 8.08
CA GLY A 189 -14.67 -0.75 6.89
C GLY A 189 -13.44 -0.70 5.97
N ALA A 190 -12.98 -1.86 5.50
CA ALA A 190 -11.93 -1.96 4.49
C ALA A 190 -12.16 -1.07 3.22
N PRO A 191 -13.40 -0.76 2.79
CA PRO A 191 -13.64 0.25 1.77
C PRO A 191 -13.19 1.65 2.20
N ALA A 192 -13.55 2.16 3.38
CA ALA A 192 -13.22 3.55 3.75
C ALA A 192 -11.72 3.78 3.97
N ALA A 193 -10.98 2.77 4.44
CA ALA A 193 -9.51 2.82 4.48
C ALA A 193 -8.91 2.86 3.05
N LYS A 194 -9.43 2.02 2.13
CA LYS A 194 -9.05 2.06 0.70
C LYS A 194 -9.42 3.40 0.03
N HIS A 195 -10.52 4.02 0.42
CA HIS A 195 -10.98 5.32 -0.10
C HIS A 195 -10.06 6.46 0.38
N ARG A 196 -9.68 6.47 1.67
CA ARG A 196 -8.74 7.47 2.22
C ARG A 196 -7.34 7.33 1.63
N LEU A 197 -6.91 6.11 1.31
CA LEU A 197 -5.61 5.84 0.68
C LEU A 197 -5.65 5.95 -0.86
N PHE A 198 -6.83 6.06 -1.49
CA PHE A 198 -6.98 6.08 -2.94
C PHE A 198 -6.13 7.18 -3.58
N GLN A 199 -6.10 8.39 -3.02
CA GLN A 199 -5.32 9.50 -3.58
C GLN A 199 -3.82 9.18 -3.64
N GLY A 200 -3.28 8.59 -2.57
CA GLY A 200 -1.87 8.18 -2.51
C GLY A 200 -1.57 7.04 -3.49
N ARG A 201 -2.45 6.03 -3.57
CA ARG A 201 -2.32 4.92 -4.52
C ARG A 201 -2.42 5.38 -5.97
N LEU A 202 -3.33 6.31 -6.27
CA LEU A 202 -3.49 6.94 -7.58
C LEU A 202 -2.21 7.65 -8.02
N TRP A 203 -1.56 8.38 -7.10
CA TRP A 203 -0.29 9.03 -7.40
C TRP A 203 0.81 8.01 -7.75
N VAL A 204 0.94 6.94 -6.97
CA VAL A 204 1.93 5.87 -7.24
C VAL A 204 1.66 5.19 -8.57
N PHE A 205 0.40 4.85 -8.86
CA PHE A 205 -0.02 4.28 -10.14
C PHE A 205 0.39 5.18 -11.31
N LEU A 206 0.03 6.46 -11.27
CA LEU A 206 0.35 7.41 -12.34
C LEU A 206 1.86 7.63 -12.50
N ARG A 207 2.61 7.63 -11.39
CA ARG A 207 4.08 7.70 -11.43
C ARG A 207 4.66 6.47 -12.12
N ASN A 208 4.26 5.27 -11.71
CA ASN A 208 4.77 4.03 -12.30
C ASN A 208 4.43 3.92 -13.79
N ALA A 209 3.21 4.30 -14.18
CA ALA A 209 2.79 4.37 -15.58
C ALA A 209 3.60 5.39 -16.39
N ARG A 210 3.91 6.56 -15.81
CA ARG A 210 4.74 7.59 -16.45
C ARG A 210 6.19 7.17 -16.60
N ASP A 211 6.80 6.64 -15.54
CA ASP A 211 8.21 6.27 -15.51
C ASP A 211 8.48 5.11 -16.47
N SER A 212 7.60 4.10 -16.47
CA SER A 212 7.69 3.00 -17.43
C SER A 212 7.53 3.50 -18.87
N ALA A 213 6.60 4.44 -19.11
CA ALA A 213 6.43 5.05 -20.43
C ALA A 213 7.69 5.81 -20.85
N ASN A 214 8.28 6.60 -19.95
CA ASN A 214 9.50 7.36 -20.23
C ASN A 214 10.65 6.44 -20.68
N ILE A 215 10.83 5.29 -20.03
CA ILE A 215 11.85 4.30 -20.43
C ILE A 215 11.52 3.71 -21.81
N ALA A 216 10.28 3.26 -22.02
CA ALA A 216 9.86 2.63 -23.27
C ALA A 216 9.99 3.57 -24.49
N PHE A 217 9.52 4.81 -24.35
CA PHE A 217 9.59 5.82 -25.42
C PHE A 217 11.03 6.26 -25.71
N ALA A 218 11.86 6.39 -24.67
CA ALA A 218 13.28 6.71 -24.85
C ALA A 218 14.01 5.60 -25.61
N ARG A 219 13.67 4.33 -25.35
CA ARG A 219 14.25 3.18 -26.07
C ARG A 219 13.78 3.09 -27.52
N ALA A 220 12.49 3.30 -27.78
CA ALA A 220 11.92 3.14 -29.12
C ALA A 220 12.45 4.17 -30.14
N ASP A 221 12.54 5.44 -29.75
CA ASP A 221 12.85 6.52 -30.71
C ASP A 221 13.91 7.53 -30.20
N ARG A 222 14.55 7.32 -29.04
CA ARG A 222 15.54 8.23 -28.41
C ARG A 222 15.06 9.68 -28.26
N ILE A 223 13.77 9.87 -27.99
CA ILE A 223 13.17 11.20 -27.78
C ILE A 223 12.97 11.46 -26.29
N ASN A 224 13.40 12.65 -25.84
CA ASN A 224 13.20 13.10 -24.47
C ASN A 224 11.71 13.39 -24.17
N GLU A 225 11.32 13.33 -22.89
CA GLU A 225 9.92 13.45 -22.47
C GLU A 225 9.23 14.73 -22.99
N LEU A 226 9.88 15.89 -22.87
CA LEU A 226 9.33 17.17 -23.33
C LEU A 226 9.14 17.20 -24.85
N ASP A 227 10.12 16.67 -25.59
CA ASP A 227 10.10 16.63 -27.05
C ASP A 227 8.93 15.74 -27.54
N ARG A 228 8.72 14.59 -26.89
CA ARG A 228 7.57 13.69 -27.12
C ARG A 228 6.23 14.36 -26.85
N ARG A 229 6.10 15.06 -25.71
CA ARG A 229 4.84 15.76 -25.37
C ARG A 229 4.50 16.83 -26.40
N ILE A 230 5.49 17.58 -26.88
CA ILE A 230 5.29 18.58 -27.94
C ILE A 230 4.79 17.91 -29.22
N LEU A 231 5.41 16.81 -29.65
CA LEU A 231 5.00 16.09 -30.87
C LEU A 231 3.55 15.58 -30.78
N LEU A 232 3.19 14.89 -29.69
CA LEU A 232 1.84 14.34 -29.47
C LEU A 232 0.78 15.44 -29.35
N MET A 233 1.13 16.59 -28.77
CA MET A 233 0.22 17.71 -28.65
C MET A 233 -0.01 18.42 -29.99
N LEU A 234 1.03 18.61 -30.80
CA LEU A 234 0.87 19.14 -32.17
C LEU A 234 0.09 18.17 -33.07
N GLN A 235 0.20 16.86 -32.84
CA GLN A 235 -0.58 15.84 -33.56
C GLN A 235 -2.07 15.94 -33.21
N SER A 236 -2.40 16.14 -31.92
CA SER A 236 -3.80 16.19 -31.47
C SER A 236 -4.48 17.55 -31.64
N GLN A 237 -3.75 18.66 -31.45
CA GLN A 237 -4.31 20.03 -31.46
C GLN A 237 -3.95 20.83 -32.72
N GLY A 238 -3.08 20.30 -33.59
CA GLY A 238 -2.62 20.99 -34.78
C GLY A 238 -1.57 22.06 -34.50
N GLY A 239 -1.54 23.11 -35.32
CA GLY A 239 -0.49 24.13 -35.26
C GLY A 239 -0.60 25.05 -34.04
N MET A 240 0.45 25.16 -33.23
CA MET A 240 0.43 25.91 -31.97
C MET A 240 1.53 26.96 -31.88
N THR A 241 1.27 28.08 -31.17
CA THR A 241 2.31 29.07 -30.85
C THR A 241 3.24 28.58 -29.74
N LEU A 242 4.44 29.15 -29.64
CA LEU A 242 5.38 28.85 -28.53
C LEU A 242 4.72 29.04 -27.15
N ALA A 243 3.93 30.11 -27.00
CA ALA A 243 3.24 30.42 -25.76
C ALA A 243 2.17 29.38 -25.41
N ALA A 244 1.39 28.93 -26.40
CA ALA A 244 0.41 27.87 -26.21
C ALA A 244 1.08 26.54 -25.84
N VAL A 245 2.20 26.20 -26.50
CA VAL A 245 2.96 24.98 -26.19
C VAL A 245 3.52 25.01 -24.76
N SER A 246 4.06 26.15 -24.34
CA SER A 246 4.57 26.36 -22.99
C SER A 246 3.48 26.25 -21.92
N MET A 247 2.35 26.90 -22.14
CA MET A 247 1.20 26.84 -21.22
C MET A 247 0.67 25.41 -21.09
N ALA A 248 0.47 24.71 -22.20
CA ALA A 248 -0.09 23.36 -22.21
C ALA A 248 0.85 22.31 -21.57
N ASN A 249 2.17 22.47 -21.72
CA ASN A 249 3.13 21.57 -21.07
C ASN A 249 3.43 21.93 -19.61
N GLY A 250 3.02 23.14 -19.15
CA GLY A 250 3.37 23.65 -17.83
C GLY A 250 4.87 23.88 -17.64
N VAL A 251 5.58 24.21 -18.73
CA VAL A 251 7.04 24.37 -18.77
C VAL A 251 7.38 25.76 -19.27
N ASP A 252 8.44 26.37 -18.74
CA ASP A 252 8.84 27.73 -19.13
C ASP A 252 9.19 27.86 -20.62
N LYS A 253 9.03 29.07 -21.15
CA LYS A 253 9.24 29.37 -22.58
C LYS A 253 10.67 29.08 -23.06
N ALA A 254 11.67 29.16 -22.20
CA ALA A 254 13.07 28.93 -22.58
C ALA A 254 13.36 27.43 -22.76
N GLN A 255 12.82 26.57 -21.89
CA GLN A 255 12.86 25.11 -22.07
C GLN A 255 12.13 24.67 -23.34
N VAL A 256 10.93 25.22 -23.60
CA VAL A 256 10.14 24.92 -24.80
C VAL A 256 10.85 25.40 -26.07
N SER A 257 11.45 26.59 -26.05
CA SER A 257 12.26 27.12 -27.17
C SER A 257 13.45 26.20 -27.49
N ARG A 258 14.15 25.69 -26.46
CA ARG A 258 15.25 24.73 -26.62
C ARG A 258 14.77 23.41 -27.23
N ALA A 259 13.64 22.89 -26.78
CA ALA A 259 13.02 21.68 -27.33
C ALA A 259 12.64 21.86 -28.82
N ILE A 260 11.97 22.96 -29.15
CA ILE A 260 11.56 23.27 -30.54
C ILE A 260 12.78 23.45 -31.45
N LYS A 261 13.86 24.07 -30.96
CA LYS A 261 15.12 24.18 -31.72
C LYS A 261 15.70 22.80 -32.04
N ARG A 262 15.79 21.90 -31.06
CA ARG A 262 16.26 20.52 -31.27
C ARG A 262 15.37 19.77 -32.26
N LEU A 263 14.05 19.78 -32.03
CA LEU A 263 13.08 19.11 -32.91
C LEU A 263 13.13 19.66 -34.35
N GLY A 264 13.39 20.95 -34.52
CA GLY A 264 13.57 21.57 -35.83
C GLY A 264 14.86 21.15 -36.51
N GLN A 265 15.96 21.00 -35.77
CA GLN A 265 17.25 20.52 -36.31
C GLN A 265 17.16 19.09 -36.84
N VAL A 266 16.38 18.22 -36.18
CA VAL A 266 16.11 16.86 -36.66
C VAL A 266 14.91 16.78 -37.64
N GLY A 267 14.39 17.94 -38.07
CA GLY A 267 13.36 18.04 -39.10
C GLY A 267 11.98 17.52 -38.70
N LEU A 268 11.66 17.39 -37.40
CA LEU A 268 10.37 16.88 -36.91
C LEU A 268 9.29 17.95 -36.79
N VAL A 269 9.69 19.22 -36.65
CA VAL A 269 8.78 20.36 -36.57
C VAL A 269 9.21 21.46 -37.52
N GLN A 270 8.24 22.22 -38.00
CA GLN A 270 8.45 23.33 -38.93
C GLN A 270 7.62 24.55 -38.53
N ARG A 271 8.17 25.74 -38.79
CA ARG A 271 7.48 27.02 -38.63
C ARG A 271 7.90 27.98 -39.74
N SER A 272 6.96 28.76 -40.27
CA SER A 272 7.21 29.75 -41.32
C SER A 272 7.82 31.06 -40.81
N GLY A 273 7.88 31.25 -39.49
CA GLY A 273 8.40 32.45 -38.83
C GLY A 273 8.44 32.31 -37.31
N ILE A 274 9.10 33.23 -36.61
CA ILE A 274 9.27 33.16 -35.14
C ILE A 274 7.93 33.24 -34.40
N ARG A 275 6.98 34.03 -34.92
CA ARG A 275 5.63 34.20 -34.37
C ARG A 275 4.58 33.26 -34.99
N SER A 276 4.96 32.53 -36.04
CA SER A 276 4.05 31.61 -36.74
C SER A 276 3.78 30.35 -35.92
N PRO A 277 2.59 29.74 -36.05
CA PRO A 277 2.30 28.46 -35.42
C PRO A 277 3.30 27.38 -35.85
N LEU A 278 3.84 26.67 -34.87
CA LEU A 278 4.65 25.48 -35.05
C LEU A 278 3.75 24.33 -35.53
N LYS A 279 4.18 23.59 -36.55
CA LYS A 279 3.47 22.42 -37.06
C LYS A 279 4.42 21.22 -37.14
N LEU A 280 3.86 20.01 -37.14
CA LEU A 280 4.62 18.81 -37.47
C LEU A 280 5.02 18.83 -38.95
N SER A 281 6.25 18.41 -39.23
CA SER A 281 6.66 18.03 -40.58
C SER A 281 6.06 16.67 -40.97
N ALA A 282 6.31 16.18 -42.18
CA ALA A 282 5.90 14.82 -42.57
C ALA A 282 6.57 13.75 -41.69
N SER A 283 7.88 13.85 -41.45
CA SER A 283 8.62 12.94 -40.56
C SER A 283 8.14 13.06 -39.11
N GLY A 284 7.83 14.28 -38.65
CA GLY A 284 7.24 14.54 -37.34
C GLY A 284 5.89 13.86 -37.15
N ARG A 285 5.02 13.89 -38.16
CA ARG A 285 3.73 13.17 -38.13
C ARG A 285 3.92 11.66 -38.07
N HIS A 286 4.78 11.09 -38.92
CA HIS A 286 5.06 9.65 -38.89
C HIS A 286 5.58 9.18 -37.53
N LEU A 287 6.47 9.96 -36.91
CA LEU A 287 6.99 9.66 -35.59
C LEU A 287 5.91 9.81 -34.51
N ALA A 288 5.11 10.88 -34.55
CA ALA A 288 3.98 11.06 -33.65
C ALA A 288 2.99 9.88 -33.75
N ASP A 289 2.69 9.39 -34.95
CA ASP A 289 1.82 8.23 -35.15
C ASP A 289 2.39 6.94 -34.54
N ARG A 290 3.71 6.71 -34.64
CA ARG A 290 4.36 5.58 -33.96
C ARG A 290 4.26 5.71 -32.44
N LEU A 291 4.50 6.91 -31.91
CA LEU A 291 4.40 7.18 -30.48
C LEU A 291 2.97 6.99 -29.96
N VAL A 292 1.96 7.39 -30.73
CA VAL A 292 0.54 7.15 -30.40
C VAL A 292 0.27 5.64 -30.36
N ARG A 293 0.65 4.88 -31.38
CA ARG A 293 0.45 3.41 -31.39
C ARG A 293 1.13 2.71 -30.22
N LEU A 294 2.35 3.12 -29.87
CA LEU A 294 3.05 2.60 -28.70
C LEU A 294 2.33 2.99 -27.40
N ALA A 295 1.80 4.20 -27.28
CA ALA A 295 0.99 4.62 -26.14
C ALA A 295 -0.29 3.77 -26.00
N GLU A 296 -0.99 3.50 -27.10
CA GLU A 296 -2.20 2.69 -27.14
C GLU A 296 -1.91 1.24 -26.73
N LEU A 297 -0.84 0.63 -27.24
CA LEU A 297 -0.41 -0.72 -26.86
C LEU A 297 -0.17 -0.79 -25.34
N ARG A 298 0.59 0.18 -24.80
CA ARG A 298 0.90 0.24 -23.37
C ARG A 298 -0.34 0.43 -22.51
N ASN A 299 -1.28 1.26 -22.95
CA ASN A 299 -2.55 1.45 -22.25
C ASN A 299 -3.37 0.16 -22.25
N ARG A 300 -3.37 -0.61 -23.35
CA ARG A 300 -4.02 -1.92 -23.39
C ARG A 300 -3.37 -2.91 -22.44
N GLU A 301 -2.03 -2.96 -22.37
CA GLU A 301 -1.30 -3.81 -21.41
C GLU A 301 -1.69 -3.50 -19.95
N LEU A 302 -1.92 -2.23 -19.60
CA LEU A 302 -2.38 -1.86 -18.26
C LEU A 302 -3.73 -2.50 -17.91
N THR A 303 -4.56 -2.82 -18.90
CA THR A 303 -5.91 -3.40 -18.70
C THR A 303 -5.93 -4.94 -18.72
N PHE A 304 -4.77 -5.61 -18.78
CA PHE A 304 -4.71 -7.07 -18.78
C PHE A 304 -5.28 -7.65 -17.47
N GLY A 305 -6.09 -8.71 -17.62
CA GLY A 305 -6.76 -9.35 -16.48
C GLY A 305 -7.93 -8.56 -15.88
N ILE A 306 -8.38 -7.48 -16.53
CA ILE A 306 -9.56 -6.71 -16.12
C ILE A 306 -10.72 -7.05 -17.05
N ALA A 307 -11.82 -7.51 -16.46
CA ALA A 307 -13.04 -7.85 -17.18
C ALA A 307 -13.77 -6.59 -17.69
N ASP A 308 -14.60 -6.74 -18.73
CA ASP A 308 -15.24 -5.59 -19.38
C ASP A 308 -16.28 -4.90 -18.48
N ASP A 309 -17.01 -5.67 -17.66
CA ASP A 309 -17.93 -5.15 -16.64
C ASP A 309 -17.19 -4.31 -15.58
N GLN A 310 -16.02 -4.76 -15.13
CA GLN A 310 -15.15 -4.00 -14.23
C GLN A 310 -14.65 -2.71 -14.87
N LEU A 311 -14.37 -2.70 -16.18
CA LEU A 311 -13.98 -1.48 -16.89
C LEU A 311 -15.15 -0.50 -17.07
N VAL A 312 -16.36 -0.99 -17.32
CA VAL A 312 -17.57 -0.15 -17.36
C VAL A 312 -17.77 0.54 -16.02
N ASP A 313 -17.72 -0.22 -14.92
CA ASP A 313 -17.83 0.34 -13.56
C ASP A 313 -16.66 1.28 -13.24
N LEU A 314 -15.45 0.96 -13.71
CA LEU A 314 -14.29 1.82 -13.54
C LEU A 314 -14.53 3.22 -14.14
N PHE A 315 -14.95 3.29 -15.40
CA PHE A 315 -15.19 4.55 -16.08
C PHE A 315 -16.39 5.31 -15.51
N ALA A 316 -17.49 4.61 -15.20
CA ALA A 316 -18.67 5.22 -14.57
C ALA A 316 -18.31 5.88 -13.23
N VAL A 317 -17.54 5.18 -12.38
CA VAL A 317 -17.07 5.76 -11.11
C VAL A 317 -16.08 6.89 -11.35
N LEU A 318 -15.17 6.78 -12.32
CA LEU A 318 -14.23 7.87 -12.64
C LEU A 318 -14.95 9.15 -13.07
N ASP A 319 -16.04 9.05 -13.83
CA ASP A 319 -16.82 10.21 -14.25
C ASP A 319 -17.45 10.92 -13.04
N ILE A 320 -18.02 10.15 -12.10
CA ILE A 320 -18.55 10.67 -10.82
C ILE A 320 -17.43 11.36 -10.02
N LEU A 321 -16.30 10.68 -9.84
CA LEU A 321 -15.15 11.21 -9.09
C LEU A 321 -14.60 12.49 -9.74
N LEU A 322 -14.52 12.54 -11.07
CA LEU A 322 -14.01 13.68 -11.82
C LEU A 322 -14.94 14.88 -11.71
N ALA A 323 -16.25 14.70 -11.91
CA ALA A 323 -17.25 15.75 -11.76
C ALA A 323 -17.19 16.37 -10.35
N ARG A 324 -17.10 15.53 -9.32
CA ARG A 324 -16.98 15.97 -7.92
C ARG A 324 -15.66 16.68 -7.63
N ALA A 325 -14.54 16.16 -8.12
CA ALA A 325 -13.24 16.80 -7.95
C ALA A 325 -13.18 18.17 -8.64
N MET A 326 -13.80 18.30 -9.82
CA MET A 326 -13.96 19.56 -10.54
C MET A 326 -14.82 20.55 -9.76
N ALA A 327 -15.99 20.13 -9.25
CA ALA A 327 -16.86 20.97 -8.44
C ALA A 327 -16.14 21.50 -7.19
N LEU A 328 -15.46 20.63 -6.43
CA LEU A 328 -14.65 21.04 -5.28
C LEU A 328 -13.53 22.01 -5.64
N TYR A 329 -12.86 21.78 -6.78
CA TYR A 329 -11.81 22.69 -7.25
C TYR A 329 -12.38 24.08 -7.61
N GLU A 330 -13.53 24.14 -8.28
CA GLU A 330 -14.16 25.41 -8.65
C GLU A 330 -14.63 26.20 -7.44
N GLN A 331 -15.25 25.53 -6.46
CA GLN A 331 -15.62 26.15 -5.19
C GLN A 331 -14.38 26.73 -4.48
N GLU A 332 -13.31 25.94 -4.34
CA GLU A 332 -12.06 26.40 -3.71
C GLU A 332 -11.42 27.56 -4.47
N ARG A 333 -11.45 27.54 -5.81
CA ARG A 333 -10.94 28.64 -6.64
C ARG A 333 -11.72 29.93 -6.39
N LYS A 334 -13.06 29.86 -6.29
CA LYS A 334 -13.91 31.02 -5.99
C LYS A 334 -13.62 31.57 -4.59
N LEU A 335 -13.54 30.69 -3.58
CA LEU A 335 -13.25 31.07 -2.20
C LEU A 335 -11.85 31.67 -2.03
N ALA A 336 -10.84 31.14 -2.73
CA ALA A 336 -9.48 31.65 -2.67
C ALA A 336 -9.34 33.09 -3.22
N THR A 337 -10.25 33.51 -4.11
CA THR A 337 -10.31 34.88 -4.64
C THR A 337 -11.20 35.83 -3.83
N ALA A 338 -11.98 35.33 -2.88
CA ALA A 338 -12.92 36.11 -2.10
C ALA A 338 -12.27 36.75 -0.86
N ALA A 339 -12.65 38.00 -0.53
CA ALA A 339 -12.06 38.79 0.56
C ALA A 339 -12.26 38.17 1.97
N GLN A 340 -13.29 37.34 2.16
CA GLN A 340 -13.62 36.64 3.42
C GLN A 340 -13.44 35.10 3.29
N GLY A 341 -12.66 34.63 2.32
CA GLY A 341 -12.58 33.21 1.98
C GLY A 341 -11.93 32.31 3.05
N ARG A 342 -11.21 32.85 4.04
CA ARG A 342 -10.46 32.05 5.03
C ARG A 342 -11.37 31.14 5.87
N ASP A 343 -12.47 31.69 6.38
CA ASP A 343 -13.37 30.95 7.28
C ASP A 343 -14.52 30.27 6.55
N ALA A 344 -14.81 30.66 5.30
CA ALA A 344 -15.83 30.05 4.46
C ALA A 344 -15.67 28.52 4.34
N GLU A 345 -16.78 27.80 4.47
CA GLU A 345 -16.85 26.36 4.25
C GLU A 345 -17.12 26.03 2.79
N ILE A 346 -16.69 24.84 2.38
CA ILE A 346 -16.96 24.28 1.05
C ILE A 346 -18.26 23.50 1.19
N ASP A 347 -19.13 23.59 0.20
CA ASP A 347 -20.34 22.79 0.16
C ASP A 347 -20.02 21.36 -0.32
N PHE A 348 -20.59 20.38 0.38
CA PHE A 348 -20.49 18.96 0.09
C PHE A 348 -21.89 18.41 -0.18
N PRO A 349 -22.49 18.73 -1.32
CA PRO A 349 -23.86 18.34 -1.62
C PRO A 349 -24.01 16.82 -1.72
N ASP A 350 -25.12 16.28 -1.20
CA ASP A 350 -25.42 14.85 -1.31
C ASP A 350 -25.55 14.41 -2.78
N HIS A 351 -25.25 13.13 -3.05
CA HIS A 351 -25.43 12.57 -4.39
C HIS A 351 -26.92 12.45 -4.72
N ASP A 352 -27.43 13.21 -5.68
CA ASP A 352 -28.75 12.95 -6.24
C ASP A 352 -28.72 11.68 -7.10
N LYS A 353 -29.66 10.76 -6.90
CA LYS A 353 -29.76 9.50 -7.67
C LYS A 353 -29.93 9.74 -9.19
N HIS A 354 -30.34 10.95 -9.58
CA HIS A 354 -30.50 11.34 -10.99
C HIS A 354 -29.18 11.55 -11.73
N ASP A 355 -28.07 11.83 -11.02
CA ASP A 355 -26.74 12.01 -11.63
C ASP A 355 -26.06 10.67 -11.99
N MET A 356 -26.57 9.54 -11.46
CA MET A 356 -26.09 8.18 -11.80
C MET A 356 -26.58 7.69 -13.16
N ALA A 357 -27.66 8.28 -13.67
CA ALA A 357 -28.33 7.84 -14.89
C ALA A 357 -27.76 8.53 -16.14
N SER A 358 -26.47 8.33 -16.38
CA SER A 358 -26.00 8.34 -17.76
C SER A 358 -26.44 7.01 -18.39
N ASP A 359 -27.63 6.99 -18.97
CA ASP A 359 -28.12 5.90 -19.83
C ASP A 359 -27.26 5.73 -21.11
N ALA A 360 -26.22 6.54 -21.28
CA ALA A 360 -25.20 6.37 -22.30
C ALA A 360 -24.33 5.15 -21.94
N ARG A 361 -24.38 4.12 -22.80
CA ARG A 361 -23.41 3.02 -22.81
C ARG A 361 -22.00 3.60 -22.70
N VAL A 362 -21.36 3.37 -21.56
CA VAL A 362 -19.97 3.78 -21.33
C VAL A 362 -19.10 3.06 -22.36
N ALA A 363 -18.58 3.80 -23.34
CA ALA A 363 -17.70 3.23 -24.35
C ALA A 363 -16.35 2.91 -23.71
N VAL A 364 -16.08 1.62 -23.47
CA VAL A 364 -14.82 1.17 -22.87
C VAL A 364 -13.68 1.34 -23.88
N ASP A 365 -12.87 2.37 -23.70
CA ASP A 365 -11.66 2.59 -24.50
C ASP A 365 -10.39 2.19 -23.74
N ARG A 366 -9.97 0.93 -23.92
CA ARG A 366 -8.72 0.38 -23.36
C ARG A 366 -7.46 1.13 -23.86
N SER A 367 -7.56 1.89 -24.95
CA SER A 367 -6.44 2.68 -25.49
C SER A 367 -6.24 4.01 -24.76
N ARG A 368 -7.20 4.45 -23.94
CA ARG A 368 -7.20 5.75 -23.25
C ARG A 368 -7.55 5.65 -21.77
N ILE A 369 -6.92 4.70 -21.07
CA ILE A 369 -7.20 4.44 -19.65
C ILE A 369 -6.62 5.50 -18.70
N LEU A 370 -5.45 6.09 -19.02
CA LEU A 370 -4.74 7.02 -18.13
C LEU A 370 -5.32 8.44 -18.04
N PRO A 371 -5.82 9.08 -19.11
CA PRO A 371 -6.24 10.49 -19.07
C PRO A 371 -7.26 10.85 -17.98
N PRO A 372 -8.34 10.07 -17.74
CA PRO A 372 -9.28 10.38 -16.66
C PRO A 372 -8.63 10.36 -15.27
N PHE A 373 -7.75 9.39 -15.00
CA PHE A 373 -6.98 9.34 -13.75
C PHE A 373 -6.03 10.54 -13.59
N ILE A 374 -5.37 10.96 -14.66
CA ILE A 374 -4.49 12.15 -14.66
C ILE A 374 -5.31 13.40 -14.36
N ALA A 375 -6.49 13.55 -14.98
CA ALA A 375 -7.39 14.66 -14.74
C ALA A 375 -7.89 14.68 -13.29
N LEU A 376 -8.38 13.54 -12.80
CA LEU A 376 -8.83 13.36 -11.42
C LEU A 376 -7.73 13.73 -10.41
N CYS A 377 -6.53 13.14 -10.56
CA CYS A 377 -5.39 13.46 -9.70
C CYS A 377 -5.04 14.96 -9.74
N SER A 378 -5.11 15.59 -10.92
CA SER A 378 -4.80 17.01 -11.08
C SER A 378 -5.81 17.91 -10.35
N TYR A 379 -7.11 17.63 -10.48
CA TYR A 379 -8.15 18.40 -9.79
C TYR A 379 -8.10 18.20 -8.28
N MET A 380 -7.89 16.96 -7.82
CA MET A 380 -7.74 16.66 -6.39
C MET A 380 -6.56 17.42 -5.77
N MET A 381 -5.38 17.37 -6.41
CA MET A 381 -4.17 18.06 -5.94
C MET A 381 -4.34 19.58 -5.94
N ARG A 382 -4.88 20.15 -7.03
CA ARG A 382 -5.08 21.61 -7.15
C ARG A 382 -6.13 22.12 -6.16
N GLY A 383 -7.24 21.41 -6.02
CA GLY A 383 -8.30 21.76 -5.07
C GLY A 383 -7.83 21.65 -3.62
N GLY A 384 -7.15 20.56 -3.26
CA GLY A 384 -6.54 20.39 -1.94
C GLY A 384 -5.53 21.49 -1.63
N SER A 385 -4.60 21.76 -2.55
CA SER A 385 -3.59 22.82 -2.39
C SER A 385 -4.19 24.20 -2.11
N LEU A 386 -5.26 24.57 -2.83
CA LEU A 386 -5.96 25.84 -2.63
C LEU A 386 -6.65 25.88 -1.26
N GLY A 387 -7.36 24.81 -0.89
CA GLY A 387 -8.03 24.71 0.39
C GLY A 387 -7.07 24.76 1.57
N TYR A 388 -6.00 23.97 1.53
CA TYR A 388 -4.99 23.97 2.59
C TYR A 388 -4.37 25.35 2.74
N LYS A 389 -3.92 25.97 1.63
CA LYS A 389 -3.37 27.32 1.66
C LYS A 389 -4.36 28.35 2.22
N ARG A 390 -5.63 28.26 1.89
CA ARG A 390 -6.68 29.16 2.38
C ARG A 390 -6.90 29.01 3.88
N LYS A 391 -6.98 27.78 4.39
CA LYS A 391 -7.25 27.50 5.81
C LYS A 391 -6.03 27.69 6.71
N THR A 392 -4.84 27.28 6.26
CA THR A 392 -3.62 27.26 7.09
C THR A 392 -2.60 28.33 6.71
N GLY A 393 -2.72 28.95 5.54
CA GLY A 393 -1.71 29.88 5.00
C GLY A 393 -0.48 29.19 4.40
N LEU A 394 -0.36 27.87 4.53
CA LEU A 394 0.81 27.10 4.07
C LEU A 394 0.79 26.89 2.56
N SER A 395 1.97 26.91 1.92
CA SER A 395 2.04 26.47 0.53
C SER A 395 1.77 24.96 0.42
N ASN A 396 1.51 24.46 -0.79
CA ASN A 396 1.34 23.02 -1.02
C ASN A 396 2.56 22.21 -0.54
N PHE A 397 3.76 22.73 -0.73
CA PHE A 397 4.97 22.03 -0.31
C PHE A 397 5.20 22.12 1.20
N ASP A 398 4.90 23.27 1.83
CA ASP A 398 4.94 23.42 3.29
C ASP A 398 3.96 22.46 3.97
N THR A 399 2.75 22.34 3.40
CA THR A 399 1.71 21.39 3.84
C THR A 399 2.22 19.96 3.81
N TRP A 400 2.86 19.54 2.71
CA TRP A 400 3.34 18.19 2.55
C TRP A 400 4.48 17.86 3.52
N VAL A 401 5.44 18.75 3.67
CA VAL A 401 6.56 18.58 4.62
C VAL A 401 6.05 18.51 6.05
N LEU A 402 5.10 19.37 6.44
CA LEU A 402 4.52 19.34 7.79
C LEU A 402 3.78 18.02 8.07
N VAL A 403 2.92 17.57 7.15
CA VAL A 403 2.19 16.30 7.30
C VAL A 403 3.14 15.13 7.40
N GLU A 404 4.24 15.11 6.63
CA GLU A 404 5.23 14.04 6.69
C GLU A 404 5.99 14.05 8.04
N VAL A 405 6.35 15.22 8.56
CA VAL A 405 6.96 15.34 9.90
C VAL A 405 6.02 14.87 11.01
N CYS A 406 4.71 15.13 10.87
CA CYS A 406 3.71 14.69 11.85
C CYS A 406 3.35 13.20 11.77
N ARG A 407 3.77 12.50 10.71
CA ARG A 407 3.33 11.12 10.44
C ARG A 407 3.94 10.12 11.42
N ASP A 408 5.22 10.27 11.70
CA ASP A 408 5.98 9.41 12.61
C ASP A 408 7.14 10.21 13.24
N PRO A 409 6.82 11.11 14.20
CA PRO A 409 7.83 11.95 14.83
C PRO A 409 8.58 11.23 15.97
N PRO A 410 9.89 11.47 16.15
CA PRO A 410 10.70 12.38 15.37
C PRO A 410 11.30 11.74 14.10
N ILE A 411 11.16 12.40 12.94
CA ILE A 411 11.69 11.92 11.67
C ILE A 411 13.13 12.40 11.44
N SER A 412 14.03 11.52 11.00
CA SER A 412 15.41 11.92 10.64
C SER A 412 15.47 12.61 9.27
N TRP A 413 16.47 13.47 9.06
CA TRP A 413 16.70 14.12 7.76
C TRP A 413 16.74 13.15 6.55
N PRO A 414 17.48 12.01 6.59
CA PRO A 414 17.48 11.05 5.49
C PRO A 414 16.10 10.45 5.21
N GLN A 415 15.34 10.11 6.26
CA GLN A 415 13.98 9.58 6.12
C GLN A 415 13.03 10.61 5.50
N LEU A 416 13.09 11.87 5.97
CA LEU A 416 12.25 12.94 5.43
C LEU A 416 12.56 13.22 3.94
N VAL A 417 13.84 13.29 3.56
CA VAL A 417 14.24 13.48 2.15
C VAL A 417 13.76 12.32 1.28
N LEU A 418 13.88 11.07 1.78
CA LEU A 418 13.41 9.88 1.08
C LEU A 418 11.89 9.92 0.86
N ALA A 419 11.14 10.27 1.91
CA ALA A 419 9.68 10.35 1.87
C ALA A 419 9.17 11.43 0.91
N LEU A 420 9.87 12.57 0.83
CA LEU A 420 9.46 13.68 -0.03
C LEU A 420 9.78 13.45 -1.52
N TYR A 421 10.66 12.50 -1.90
CA TYR A 421 11.05 12.27 -3.31
C TYR A 421 11.39 13.58 -4.08
N ARG A 422 12.02 14.56 -3.41
CA ARG A 422 12.37 15.90 -3.97
C ARG A 422 13.82 16.27 -3.72
N ASP A 423 14.25 17.36 -4.37
CA ASP A 423 15.57 17.96 -4.21
C ASP A 423 15.84 18.36 -2.74
N GLN A 424 16.99 17.94 -2.22
CA GLN A 424 17.44 18.22 -0.84
C GLN A 424 17.47 19.71 -0.50
N SER A 425 17.74 20.57 -1.50
CA SER A 425 17.82 22.02 -1.34
C SER A 425 16.44 22.66 -1.17
N GLN A 426 15.38 22.08 -1.74
CA GLN A 426 14.01 22.56 -1.51
C GLN A 426 13.46 22.06 -0.17
N ALA A 427 13.62 20.76 0.12
CA ALA A 427 13.24 20.20 1.42
C ALA A 427 13.90 20.95 2.59
N GLY A 428 15.18 21.31 2.43
CA GLY A 428 15.95 22.00 3.48
C GLY A 428 15.47 23.44 3.71
N ARG A 429 15.07 24.14 2.64
CA ARG A 429 14.49 25.49 2.75
C ARG A 429 13.13 25.46 3.44
N THR A 430 12.29 24.49 3.10
CA THR A 430 10.96 24.36 3.69
C THR A 430 11.01 23.94 5.14
N ILE A 431 11.85 22.96 5.53
CA ILE A 431 11.94 22.55 6.93
C ILE A 431 12.44 23.70 7.82
N ASN A 432 13.44 24.46 7.38
CA ASN A 432 13.92 25.64 8.12
C ASN A 432 12.84 26.70 8.26
N ARG A 433 12.09 26.96 7.19
CA ARG A 433 10.95 27.88 7.24
C ARG A 433 9.88 27.41 8.23
N LEU A 434 9.53 26.12 8.22
CA LEU A 434 8.54 25.55 9.15
C LEU A 434 9.00 25.66 10.61
N ILE A 435 10.31 25.57 10.86
CA ILE A 435 10.91 25.85 12.17
C ILE A 435 10.79 27.33 12.53
N GLU A 436 11.13 28.23 11.60
CA GLU A 436 11.04 29.69 11.81
C GLU A 436 9.63 30.17 12.15
N ILE A 437 8.59 29.57 11.54
CA ILE A 437 7.18 29.88 11.84
C ILE A 437 6.62 29.06 13.01
N GLY A 438 7.44 28.27 13.69
CA GLY A 438 7.09 27.57 14.92
C GLY A 438 6.17 26.35 14.74
N LEU A 439 6.10 25.74 13.56
CA LEU A 439 5.30 24.53 13.30
C LEU A 439 6.11 23.24 13.46
N VAL A 440 7.44 23.31 13.32
CA VAL A 440 8.34 22.17 13.45
C VAL A 440 9.44 22.54 14.44
N GLU A 441 9.87 21.59 15.24
CA GLU A 441 11.05 21.69 16.08
C GLU A 441 12.13 20.73 15.62
N ARG A 442 13.37 21.07 15.97
CA ARG A 442 14.54 20.26 15.66
C ARG A 442 15.21 19.81 16.93
N SER A 443 15.46 18.51 17.05
CA SER A 443 16.25 17.90 18.12
C SER A 443 17.56 17.29 17.58
N GLY A 444 18.54 17.11 18.47
CA GLY A 444 19.88 16.56 18.16
C GLY A 444 20.97 17.61 17.89
N LYS A 445 22.23 17.15 17.74
CA LYS A 445 23.39 18.04 17.59
C LYS A 445 23.29 18.90 16.32
N PRO A 446 23.65 20.20 16.37
CA PRO A 446 23.58 21.09 15.23
C PRO A 446 24.55 20.66 14.11
N GLY A 447 24.01 20.21 12.98
CA GLY A 447 24.77 19.86 11.78
C GLY A 447 23.89 19.79 10.53
N ARG A 448 24.39 20.25 9.38
CA ARG A 448 23.61 20.46 8.13
C ARG A 448 22.89 19.20 7.56
N ARG A 449 23.19 18.01 8.09
CA ARG A 449 22.68 16.70 7.62
C ARG A 449 22.28 15.72 8.74
N HIS A 450 22.32 16.16 10.00
CA HIS A 450 22.03 15.32 11.17
C HIS A 450 21.07 16.09 12.07
N GLY A 451 19.79 15.74 11.99
CA GLY A 451 18.73 16.40 12.74
C GLY A 451 17.50 15.51 12.73
N PHE A 452 16.84 15.47 13.86
CA PHE A 452 15.53 14.86 14.05
C PHE A 452 14.51 16.01 14.08
N PHE A 453 13.39 15.83 13.39
CA PHE A 453 12.35 16.84 13.28
C PHE A 453 11.06 16.28 13.87
N GLY A 454 10.45 17.05 14.76
CA GLY A 454 9.13 16.77 15.33
C GLY A 454 8.20 17.97 15.12
N PRO A 455 6.88 17.77 15.14
CA PRO A 455 5.96 18.90 15.13
C PRO A 455 5.94 19.60 16.49
N THR A 456 5.67 20.90 16.49
CA THR A 456 5.24 21.60 17.71
C THR A 456 3.75 21.33 17.96
N PRO A 457 3.18 21.67 19.14
CA PRO A 457 1.73 21.58 19.37
C PRO A 457 0.90 22.40 18.36
N GLU A 458 1.45 23.49 17.85
CA GLU A 458 0.85 24.25 16.74
C GLU A 458 0.92 23.47 15.42
N GLY A 459 2.07 22.87 15.12
CA GLY A 459 2.29 22.01 13.96
C GLY A 459 1.31 20.85 13.89
N GLU A 460 1.11 20.15 15.02
CA GLU A 460 0.14 19.05 15.14
C GLU A 460 -1.29 19.52 14.86
N ARG A 461 -1.68 20.68 15.40
CA ARG A 461 -3.02 21.24 15.18
C ARG A 461 -3.25 21.59 13.71
N ILE A 462 -2.27 22.23 13.07
CA ILE A 462 -2.36 22.58 11.64
C ILE A 462 -2.39 21.30 10.78
N ALA A 463 -1.58 20.30 11.11
CA ALA A 463 -1.60 19.01 10.44
C ALA A 463 -2.95 18.29 10.61
N ALA A 464 -3.56 18.36 11.80
CA ALA A 464 -4.90 17.80 12.05
C ALA A 464 -5.97 18.48 11.19
N ILE A 465 -5.91 19.81 11.00
CA ILE A 465 -6.81 20.54 10.08
C ILE A 465 -6.62 20.03 8.65
N ILE A 466 -5.38 19.91 8.18
CA ILE A 466 -5.06 19.42 6.83
C ILE A 466 -5.59 17.99 6.63
N ASN A 467 -5.31 17.09 7.58
CA ASN A 467 -5.75 15.69 7.51
C ASN A 467 -7.28 15.57 7.58
N GLY A 468 -7.94 16.37 8.43
CA GLY A 468 -9.41 16.42 8.50
C GLY A 468 -10.03 16.91 7.19
N MET A 469 -9.47 17.94 6.57
CA MET A 469 -9.89 18.41 5.25
C MET A 469 -9.67 17.33 4.17
N ALA A 470 -8.49 16.69 4.16
CA ALA A 470 -8.18 15.64 3.21
C ALA A 470 -9.17 14.46 3.34
N ALA A 471 -9.48 14.05 4.57
CA ALA A 471 -10.43 13.00 4.87
C ALA A 471 -11.85 13.34 4.39
N ARG A 472 -12.40 14.51 4.75
CA ARG A 472 -13.75 14.95 4.32
C ARG A 472 -13.86 15.04 2.79
N ARG A 473 -12.83 15.58 2.13
CA ARG A 473 -12.77 15.64 0.66
C ARG A 473 -12.74 14.25 0.04
N SER A 474 -11.98 13.32 0.63
CA SER A 474 -11.90 11.94 0.13
C SER A 474 -13.21 11.18 0.33
N GLU A 475 -13.89 11.38 1.45
CA GLU A 475 -15.19 10.79 1.74
C GLU A 475 -16.25 11.25 0.74
N PHE A 476 -16.33 12.57 0.52
CA PHE A 476 -17.25 13.17 -0.45
C PHE A 476 -17.09 12.59 -1.86
N LEU A 477 -15.86 12.33 -2.31
CA LEU A 477 -15.62 11.79 -3.65
C LEU A 477 -16.37 10.46 -3.85
N PHE A 478 -16.43 9.59 -2.85
CA PHE A 478 -17.00 8.25 -2.96
C PHE A 478 -18.44 8.13 -2.39
N GLN A 479 -18.94 9.15 -1.71
CA GLN A 479 -20.25 9.12 -1.05
C GLN A 479 -21.40 8.83 -2.06
N GLY A 480 -22.29 7.90 -1.75
CA GLY A 480 -23.47 7.60 -2.57
C GLY A 480 -23.24 6.67 -3.77
N ILE A 481 -22.00 6.22 -4.01
CA ILE A 481 -21.71 5.21 -5.05
C ILE A 481 -22.16 3.82 -4.54
N PRO A 482 -22.92 3.04 -5.32
CA PRO A 482 -23.35 1.69 -4.93
C PRO A 482 -22.17 0.76 -4.61
N SER A 483 -22.26 0.00 -3.50
CA SER A 483 -21.18 -0.87 -3.04
C SER A 483 -20.70 -1.92 -4.06
N PRO A 484 -21.56 -2.57 -4.87
CA PRO A 484 -21.10 -3.50 -5.91
C PRO A 484 -20.25 -2.80 -6.98
N GLN A 485 -20.71 -1.65 -7.47
CA GLN A 485 -20.01 -0.85 -8.47
C GLN A 485 -18.67 -0.34 -7.94
N LEU A 486 -18.64 0.13 -6.68
CA LEU A 486 -17.42 0.58 -6.03
C LEU A 486 -16.41 -0.55 -5.80
N THR A 487 -16.90 -1.74 -5.45
CA THR A 487 -16.06 -2.95 -5.35
C THR A 487 -15.39 -3.27 -6.68
N ASN A 488 -16.15 -3.24 -7.78
CA ASN A 488 -15.62 -3.48 -9.12
C ASN A 488 -14.61 -2.41 -9.55
N PHE A 489 -14.90 -1.14 -9.30
CA PHE A 489 -13.95 -0.04 -9.52
C PHE A 489 -12.63 -0.27 -8.77
N MET A 490 -12.69 -0.62 -7.48
CA MET A 490 -11.48 -0.85 -6.67
C MET A 490 -10.69 -2.06 -7.17
N ALA A 491 -11.37 -3.16 -7.53
CA ALA A 491 -10.71 -4.33 -8.10
C ALA A 491 -10.01 -4.02 -9.44
N ALA A 492 -10.66 -3.27 -10.32
CA ALA A 492 -10.06 -2.80 -11.58
C ALA A 492 -8.85 -1.90 -11.33
N PHE A 493 -8.98 -0.95 -10.40
CA PHE A 493 -7.88 -0.05 -10.01
C PHE A 493 -6.69 -0.81 -9.39
N ASP A 494 -6.94 -1.84 -8.57
CA ASP A 494 -5.92 -2.71 -8.00
C ASP A 494 -5.16 -3.46 -9.11
N SER A 495 -5.86 -3.99 -10.10
CA SER A 495 -5.25 -4.63 -11.28
C SER A 495 -4.44 -3.64 -12.12
N LEU A 496 -4.97 -2.44 -12.40
CA LEU A 496 -4.23 -1.37 -13.09
C LEU A 496 -2.92 -1.00 -12.37
N SER A 497 -2.97 -0.87 -11.04
CA SER A 497 -1.81 -0.53 -10.21
C SER A 497 -0.72 -1.60 -10.30
N ARG A 498 -1.11 -2.89 -10.15
CA ARG A 498 -0.19 -4.03 -10.31
C ARG A 498 0.41 -4.07 -11.72
N ASN A 499 -0.41 -3.88 -12.75
CA ASN A 499 0.05 -3.91 -14.13
C ASN A 499 1.05 -2.77 -14.43
N ALA A 500 0.85 -1.57 -13.85
CA ALA A 500 1.81 -0.47 -13.97
C ALA A 500 3.16 -0.77 -13.27
N GLU A 501 3.13 -1.45 -12.14
CA GLU A 501 4.35 -1.91 -11.44
C GLU A 501 5.11 -2.94 -12.28
N VAL A 502 4.41 -3.96 -12.80
CA VAL A 502 4.99 -4.98 -13.68
C VAL A 502 5.57 -4.34 -14.94
N GLN A 503 4.83 -3.42 -15.57
CA GLN A 503 5.32 -2.70 -16.75
C GLN A 503 6.59 -1.91 -16.42
N LEU A 504 6.66 -1.21 -15.28
CA LEU A 504 7.88 -0.49 -14.85
C LEU A 504 9.07 -1.42 -14.60
N ALA A 505 8.85 -2.52 -13.88
CA ALA A 505 9.90 -3.51 -13.60
C ALA A 505 10.46 -4.09 -14.90
N ARG A 506 9.58 -4.45 -15.85
CA ARG A 506 9.96 -4.95 -17.17
C ARG A 506 10.82 -3.93 -17.94
N GLU A 507 10.39 -2.66 -17.99
CA GLU A 507 11.15 -1.63 -18.71
C GLU A 507 12.52 -1.34 -18.07
N LYS A 508 12.61 -1.36 -16.73
CA LYS A 508 13.89 -1.21 -16.02
C LYS A 508 14.85 -2.36 -16.32
N ALA A 509 14.37 -3.61 -16.25
CA ALA A 509 15.18 -4.78 -16.57
C ALA A 509 15.72 -4.73 -18.01
N MET A 510 14.87 -4.37 -18.98
CA MET A 510 15.31 -4.21 -20.37
C MET A 510 16.33 -3.07 -20.53
N GLN A 511 16.16 -1.96 -19.81
CA GLN A 511 17.13 -0.85 -19.83
C GLN A 511 18.48 -1.24 -19.22
N GLU A 512 18.51 -2.12 -18.21
CA GLU A 512 19.74 -2.64 -17.63
C GLU A 512 20.46 -3.57 -18.62
N MET A 513 19.72 -4.46 -19.29
CA MET A 513 20.27 -5.31 -20.36
C MET A 513 20.83 -4.52 -21.54
N ASP A 514 20.22 -3.39 -21.90
CA ASP A 514 20.71 -2.52 -22.99
C ASP A 514 22.00 -1.73 -22.63
N ARG A 515 22.42 -1.76 -21.35
CA ARG A 515 23.65 -1.10 -20.87
C ARG A 515 24.86 -2.04 -20.76
N GLU A 516 24.60 -3.35 -20.70
CA GLU A 516 25.61 -4.41 -20.80
C GLU A 516 25.97 -4.67 -22.26
#